data_AF-A0A0G0C4J9-F1
#
_entry.id   AF-A0A0G0C4J9-F1
#
_cell.length_a   1.000
_cell.length_b   1.000
_cell.length_c   1.000
_cell.angle_alpha   90.00
_cell.angle_beta   90.00
_cell.angle_gamma   90.00
#
_symmetry.space_group_name_H-M   'P 1'
#
loop_
_entity.id
_entity.type
_entity.pdbx_description
1 polymer ?
#
loop_
_entity_poly.entity_id
_entity_poly.type
_entity_poly.pdbx_seq_one_letter_code
_entity_poly.pdbx_strand_id
1 'polypeptide(L)'
;MKDKHTDRIPNQPTDEDPIEEEEEEKNLFEKTNDQNQQIDAIQKNTTERLTSFPITEIPPEKPVDIKNQDNIEQKDLKFLNKEQIEKTLSILKIRFDEHPKRHKGVEWEKVKKTLEKNRKALWSIFQMEKEGHEPDIYSADKEGFDIGTCCQELSERNRNIVYDAEAEKICSKETNGNAADITRSMGIDIITEEQYKKLQKTGKYDRETCTWLKTPDKIKKTNAALAGFRYLIVQIGKREASNPNIKVGVRGTLRVLWNYSPIKFRGIKKEE
;
A
#
# COMPACT_ATOMS: atom_id res chain seq x y z
N MET A 1 53.53 -56.52 -13.66
CA MET A 1 54.40 -55.91 -12.63
C MET A 1 54.76 -54.50 -13.06
N LYS A 2 54.39 -53.53 -12.22
CA LYS A 2 54.92 -52.15 -12.06
C LYS A 2 54.59 -51.07 -13.11
N ASP A 3 53.46 -50.42 -12.84
CA ASP A 3 53.24 -48.97 -12.65
C ASP A 3 54.33 -47.97 -13.08
N LYS A 4 53.90 -46.96 -13.86
CA LYS A 4 54.53 -45.64 -13.92
C LYS A 4 53.51 -44.58 -13.49
N HIS A 5 53.83 -43.94 -12.38
CA HIS A 5 53.16 -42.78 -11.78
C HIS A 5 53.44 -41.53 -12.63
N THR A 6 52.41 -40.78 -13.00
CA THR A 6 52.50 -39.33 -13.23
C THR A 6 51.28 -38.69 -12.59
N ASP A 7 51.48 -38.04 -11.45
CA ASP A 7 50.45 -37.28 -10.75
C ASP A 7 50.12 -36.00 -11.53
N ARG A 8 48.84 -35.77 -11.81
CA ARG A 8 48.30 -34.46 -12.22
C ARG A 8 47.68 -33.79 -10.98
N ILE A 9 48.23 -32.63 -10.62
CA ILE A 9 47.67 -31.70 -9.63
C ILE A 9 46.50 -30.93 -10.29
N PRO A 10 45.39 -30.61 -9.59
CA PRO A 10 44.30 -29.81 -10.15
C PRO A 10 44.60 -28.30 -10.16
N ASN A 11 44.15 -27.61 -11.21
CA ASN A 11 44.18 -26.14 -11.34
C ASN A 11 43.39 -25.47 -10.19
N GLN A 12 44.00 -24.46 -9.56
CA GLN A 12 43.32 -23.48 -8.71
C GLN A 12 42.72 -22.32 -9.56
N PRO A 13 41.68 -21.62 -9.06
CA PRO A 13 41.13 -20.44 -9.74
C PRO A 13 42.09 -19.26 -9.61
N THR A 14 42.18 -18.45 -10.66
CA THR A 14 42.93 -17.20 -10.69
C THR A 14 42.20 -16.13 -9.87
N ASP A 15 42.91 -15.50 -8.93
CA ASP A 15 42.46 -14.32 -8.20
C ASP A 15 42.26 -13.15 -9.18
N GLU A 16 41.06 -12.59 -9.24
CA GLU A 16 40.77 -11.32 -9.94
C GLU A 16 41.26 -10.15 -9.06
N ASP A 17 41.90 -9.16 -9.69
CA ASP A 17 42.62 -8.07 -9.03
C ASP A 17 41.68 -7.13 -8.23
N PRO A 18 41.94 -6.86 -6.94
CA PRO A 18 41.09 -6.01 -6.08
C PRO A 18 40.91 -4.55 -6.52
N ILE A 19 41.56 -4.13 -7.59
CA ILE A 19 41.61 -2.73 -8.05
C ILE A 19 40.44 -2.43 -9.01
N GLU A 20 39.94 -3.41 -9.76
CA GLU A 20 38.82 -3.21 -10.69
C GLU A 20 37.46 -3.08 -9.96
N GLU A 21 37.23 -3.82 -8.86
CA GLU A 21 35.98 -3.71 -8.08
C GLU A 21 35.81 -2.33 -7.40
N GLU A 22 36.89 -1.72 -6.90
CA GLU A 22 36.80 -0.40 -6.25
C GLU A 22 36.50 0.74 -7.23
N GLU A 23 36.95 0.64 -8.48
CA GLU A 23 36.65 1.63 -9.53
C GLU A 23 35.20 1.50 -10.04
N GLU A 24 34.66 0.28 -10.12
CA GLU A 24 33.26 0.06 -10.45
C GLU A 24 32.31 0.56 -9.34
N GLU A 25 32.64 0.34 -8.07
CA GLU A 25 31.83 0.86 -6.95
C GLU A 25 31.83 2.39 -6.86
N LYS A 26 32.97 3.04 -7.13
CA LYS A 26 33.04 4.51 -7.19
C LYS A 26 32.21 5.07 -8.35
N ASN A 27 32.29 4.46 -9.53
CA ASN A 27 31.48 4.86 -10.68
C ASN A 27 29.98 4.65 -10.46
N LEU A 28 29.59 3.58 -9.73
CA LEU A 28 28.20 3.35 -9.38
C LEU A 28 27.70 4.38 -8.35
N PHE A 29 28.53 4.71 -7.36
CA PHE A 29 28.23 5.71 -6.33
C PHE A 29 28.02 7.09 -6.94
N GLU A 30 28.89 7.53 -7.86
CA GLU A 30 28.75 8.81 -8.56
C GLU A 30 27.48 8.87 -9.40
N LYS A 31 27.15 7.80 -10.15
CA LYS A 31 25.89 7.73 -10.93
C LYS A 31 24.64 7.78 -10.05
N THR A 32 24.66 7.15 -8.87
CA THR A 32 23.54 7.24 -7.93
C THR A 32 23.39 8.62 -7.31
N ASN A 33 24.49 9.35 -7.13
CA ASN A 33 24.45 10.69 -6.56
C ASN A 33 23.87 11.72 -7.54
N ASP A 34 24.24 11.62 -8.83
CA ASP A 34 23.67 12.44 -9.89
C ASP A 34 22.16 12.19 -10.08
N GLN A 35 21.73 10.93 -10.00
CA GLN A 35 20.30 10.59 -10.07
C GLN A 35 19.50 11.17 -8.89
N ASN A 36 20.06 11.12 -7.67
CA ASN A 36 19.41 11.69 -6.49
C ASN A 36 19.31 13.23 -6.56
N GLN A 37 20.35 13.91 -7.04
CA GLN A 37 20.30 15.36 -7.26
C GLN A 37 19.23 15.76 -8.29
N GLN A 38 19.04 14.93 -9.32
CA GLN A 38 18.02 15.16 -10.34
C GLN A 38 16.58 14.93 -9.81
N ILE A 39 16.40 13.96 -8.91
CA ILE A 39 15.13 13.72 -8.21
C ILE A 39 14.79 14.87 -7.26
N ASP A 40 15.76 15.37 -6.50
CA ASP A 40 15.58 16.50 -5.59
C ASP A 40 15.20 17.78 -6.34
N ALA A 41 15.80 18.00 -7.52
CA ALA A 41 15.45 19.11 -8.40
C ALA A 41 14.00 19.01 -8.94
N ILE A 42 13.54 17.81 -9.28
CA ILE A 42 12.16 17.57 -9.76
C ILE A 42 11.14 17.76 -8.63
N GLN A 43 11.44 17.29 -7.42
CA GLN A 43 10.55 17.43 -6.25
C GLN A 43 10.42 18.90 -5.81
N LYS A 44 11.53 19.65 -5.84
CA LYS A 44 11.52 21.08 -5.50
C LYS A 44 10.69 21.89 -6.50
N ASN A 45 10.85 21.63 -7.79
CA ASN A 45 10.11 22.32 -8.86
C ASN A 45 8.61 21.96 -8.85
N THR A 46 8.26 20.73 -8.43
CA THR A 46 6.86 20.30 -8.24
C THR A 46 6.22 20.99 -7.04
N THR A 47 6.97 21.18 -5.96
CA THR A 47 6.50 21.86 -4.74
C THR A 47 6.24 23.35 -5.00
N GLU A 48 7.15 24.02 -5.72
CA GLU A 48 6.99 25.43 -6.11
C GLU A 48 5.77 25.65 -7.03
N ARG A 49 5.47 24.68 -7.92
CA ARG A 49 4.31 24.71 -8.81
C ARG A 49 2.97 24.49 -8.10
N LEU A 50 2.96 23.78 -6.97
CA LEU A 50 1.75 23.57 -6.16
C LEU A 50 1.44 24.77 -5.24
N THR A 51 2.46 25.54 -4.85
CA THR A 51 2.29 26.75 -4.04
C THR A 51 1.79 27.98 -4.82
N SER A 52 1.73 27.91 -6.16
CA SER A 52 1.32 29.04 -7.01
C SER A 52 -0.16 29.03 -7.42
N PHE A 53 -0.98 28.12 -6.89
CA PHE A 53 -2.42 28.11 -7.16
C PHE A 53 -3.14 28.99 -6.12
N PRO A 54 -3.83 30.07 -6.53
CA PRO A 54 -4.56 30.91 -5.59
C PRO A 54 -5.75 30.13 -5.01
N ILE A 55 -5.82 30.09 -3.68
CA ILE A 55 -6.98 29.59 -2.94
C ILE A 55 -8.10 30.62 -3.13
N THR A 56 -9.01 30.37 -4.07
CA THR A 56 -10.27 31.13 -4.13
C THR A 56 -11.21 30.58 -3.06
N GLU A 57 -11.63 31.45 -2.15
CA GLU A 57 -12.65 31.16 -1.12
C GLU A 57 -13.91 30.55 -1.76
N ILE A 58 -14.30 29.37 -1.27
CA ILE A 58 -15.54 28.71 -1.66
C ILE A 58 -16.69 29.41 -0.90
N PRO A 59 -17.73 29.92 -1.57
CA PRO A 59 -18.85 30.58 -0.90
C PRO A 59 -19.65 29.59 -0.04
N PRO A 60 -20.24 30.02 1.10
CA PRO A 60 -21.08 29.14 1.92
C PRO A 60 -22.37 28.78 1.18
N GLU A 61 -22.59 27.49 0.94
CA GLU A 61 -23.84 26.98 0.39
C GLU A 61 -25.01 27.21 1.36
N LYS A 62 -26.17 27.57 0.80
CA LYS A 62 -27.41 27.88 1.55
C LYS A 62 -27.95 26.64 2.29
N PRO A 63 -28.63 26.82 3.43
CA PRO A 63 -29.18 25.72 4.21
C PRO A 63 -30.28 24.99 3.44
N VAL A 64 -30.18 23.66 3.35
CA VAL A 64 -31.15 22.79 2.69
C VAL A 64 -32.19 22.31 3.71
N ASP A 65 -33.47 22.44 3.37
CA ASP A 65 -34.62 22.09 4.19
C ASP A 65 -34.64 20.60 4.61
N ILE A 66 -34.73 20.37 5.91
CA ILE A 66 -34.70 19.07 6.59
C ILE A 66 -36.11 18.45 6.57
N LYS A 67 -36.56 17.93 5.42
CA LYS A 67 -37.70 17.00 5.35
C LYS A 67 -37.56 16.07 4.14
N ASN A 68 -36.67 15.08 4.23
CA ASN A 68 -36.70 13.79 3.51
C ASN A 68 -35.41 13.01 3.85
N GLN A 69 -35.33 12.54 5.09
CA GLN A 69 -34.12 11.92 5.64
C GLN A 69 -33.99 10.42 5.29
N ASP A 70 -35.02 9.82 4.69
CA ASP A 70 -35.05 8.38 4.39
C ASP A 70 -34.73 8.02 2.92
N ASN A 71 -34.32 8.99 2.10
CA ASN A 71 -34.01 8.79 0.67
C ASN A 71 -32.57 9.16 0.28
N ILE A 72 -31.70 9.43 1.26
CA ILE A 72 -30.29 9.82 1.04
C ILE A 72 -29.33 8.62 1.21
N GLU A 73 -29.75 7.52 1.84
CA GLU A 73 -28.86 6.38 2.13
C GLU A 73 -28.56 5.42 0.95
N GLN A 74 -29.04 5.71 -0.28
CA GLN A 74 -28.79 4.83 -1.44
C GLN A 74 -28.23 5.51 -2.71
N LYS A 75 -27.93 6.82 -2.70
CA LYS A 75 -27.61 7.56 -3.94
C LYS A 75 -26.11 7.82 -4.21
N ASP A 76 -25.23 7.62 -3.23
CA ASP A 76 -23.80 7.96 -3.34
C ASP A 76 -22.86 6.75 -3.46
N LEU A 77 -23.11 5.88 -4.44
CA LEU A 77 -22.06 5.00 -4.93
C LEU A 77 -21.05 5.79 -5.77
N LYS A 78 -20.18 6.59 -5.14
CA LYS A 78 -18.73 6.54 -5.38
C LYS A 78 -18.28 6.46 -6.87
N PHE A 79 -18.85 7.27 -7.76
CA PHE A 79 -18.54 7.19 -9.19
C PHE A 79 -17.36 8.10 -9.54
N LEU A 80 -16.16 7.51 -9.67
CA LEU A 80 -15.03 8.21 -10.28
C LEU A 80 -15.40 8.69 -11.70
N ASN A 81 -15.03 9.91 -12.06
CA ASN A 81 -15.16 10.36 -13.44
C ASN A 81 -14.09 9.68 -14.34
N LYS A 82 -14.19 9.86 -15.66
CA LYS A 82 -13.29 9.20 -16.62
C LYS A 82 -11.82 9.59 -16.39
N GLU A 83 -11.55 10.87 -16.17
CA GLU A 83 -10.21 11.41 -15.92
C GLU A 83 -9.59 10.81 -14.65
N GLN A 84 -10.35 10.72 -13.56
CA GLN A 84 -9.92 10.12 -12.31
C GLN A 84 -9.55 8.65 -12.48
N ILE A 85 -10.33 7.89 -13.27
CA ILE A 85 -10.03 6.47 -13.56
C ILE A 85 -8.75 6.35 -14.37
N GLU A 86 -8.62 7.12 -15.45
CA GLU A 86 -7.44 7.10 -16.31
C GLU A 86 -6.19 7.48 -15.53
N LYS A 87 -6.26 8.52 -14.69
CA LYS A 87 -5.18 8.93 -13.80
C LYS A 87 -4.83 7.86 -12.75
N THR A 88 -5.84 7.23 -12.15
CA THR A 88 -5.60 6.16 -11.15
C THR A 88 -4.90 4.96 -11.79
N LEU A 89 -5.34 4.55 -12.99
CA LEU A 89 -4.74 3.46 -13.74
C LEU A 89 -3.34 3.80 -14.24
N SER A 90 -3.08 5.05 -14.66
CA SER A 90 -1.76 5.47 -15.13
C SER A 90 -0.74 5.48 -13.99
N ILE A 91 -1.10 6.03 -12.83
CA ILE A 91 -0.25 6.02 -11.64
C ILE A 91 0.04 4.57 -11.21
N LEU A 92 -0.98 3.71 -11.15
CA LEU A 92 -0.80 2.31 -10.80
C LEU A 92 0.09 1.58 -11.84
N LYS A 93 -0.02 1.91 -13.13
CA LYS A 93 0.84 1.36 -14.18
C LYS A 93 2.30 1.76 -13.99
N ILE A 94 2.56 3.03 -13.73
CA ILE A 94 3.92 3.53 -13.48
C ILE A 94 4.55 2.74 -12.32
N ARG A 95 3.83 2.58 -11.19
CA ARG A 95 4.33 1.79 -10.06
C ARG A 95 4.52 0.31 -10.40
N PHE A 96 3.61 -0.26 -11.19
CA PHE A 96 3.73 -1.63 -11.68
C PHE A 96 4.96 -1.81 -12.58
N ASP A 97 5.43 -0.79 -13.29
CA ASP A 97 6.64 -0.91 -14.11
C ASP A 97 7.91 -0.68 -13.28
N GLU A 98 7.85 0.19 -12.28
CA GLU A 98 8.97 0.51 -11.39
C GLU A 98 9.29 -0.60 -10.39
N HIS A 99 8.35 -1.50 -10.09
CA HIS A 99 8.50 -2.52 -9.06
C HIS A 99 8.41 -3.99 -9.54
N PRO A 100 9.09 -4.40 -10.64
CA PRO A 100 8.97 -5.74 -11.30
C PRO A 100 8.99 -6.93 -10.35
N LYS A 101 9.72 -6.81 -9.25
CA LYS A 101 9.87 -7.84 -8.21
C LYS A 101 8.57 -8.14 -7.46
N ARG A 102 7.63 -7.20 -7.34
CA ARG A 102 6.36 -7.37 -6.58
C ARG A 102 5.33 -8.21 -7.32
N HIS A 103 5.38 -8.22 -8.64
CA HIS A 103 4.34 -8.77 -9.53
C HIS A 103 4.90 -9.81 -10.51
N LYS A 104 5.85 -10.63 -10.07
CA LYS A 104 6.41 -11.72 -10.88
C LYS A 104 5.30 -12.63 -11.40
N GLY A 105 5.18 -12.74 -12.73
CA GLY A 105 4.18 -13.57 -13.40
C GLY A 105 2.78 -12.97 -13.49
N VAL A 106 2.61 -11.68 -13.17
CA VAL A 106 1.36 -10.94 -13.37
C VAL A 106 1.47 -10.09 -14.62
N GLU A 107 0.46 -10.16 -15.48
CA GLU A 107 0.37 -9.33 -16.69
C GLU A 107 -0.45 -8.07 -16.42
N TRP A 108 0.12 -6.89 -16.70
CA TRP A 108 -0.57 -5.62 -16.51
C TRP A 108 -1.92 -5.55 -17.24
N GLU A 109 -1.98 -6.00 -18.50
CA GLU A 109 -3.20 -5.94 -19.29
C GLU A 109 -4.35 -6.74 -18.66
N LYS A 110 -4.03 -7.82 -17.94
CA LYS A 110 -5.01 -8.60 -17.19
C LYS A 110 -5.51 -7.81 -15.97
N VAL A 111 -4.61 -7.20 -15.21
CA VAL A 111 -4.93 -6.33 -14.05
C VAL A 111 -5.83 -5.18 -14.49
N LYS A 112 -5.40 -4.43 -15.51
CA LYS A 112 -6.13 -3.29 -16.05
C LYS A 112 -7.56 -3.66 -16.44
N LYS A 113 -7.75 -4.71 -17.25
CA LYS A 113 -9.08 -5.19 -17.67
C LYS A 113 -9.96 -5.61 -16.49
N THR A 114 -9.38 -6.19 -15.44
CA THR A 114 -10.12 -6.55 -14.22
C THR A 114 -10.56 -5.30 -13.44
N LEU A 115 -9.67 -4.31 -13.30
CA LEU A 115 -9.98 -3.06 -12.58
C LEU A 115 -11.00 -2.20 -13.33
N GLU A 116 -10.92 -2.09 -14.65
CA GLU A 116 -11.88 -1.35 -15.48
C GLU A 116 -13.32 -1.85 -15.30
N LYS A 117 -13.49 -3.16 -15.05
CA LYS A 117 -14.79 -3.78 -14.75
C LYS A 117 -15.20 -3.63 -13.29
N ASN A 118 -14.27 -3.32 -12.39
CA ASN A 118 -14.47 -3.23 -10.95
C ASN A 118 -14.38 -1.78 -10.44
N ARG A 119 -15.48 -1.03 -10.65
CA ARG A 119 -15.61 0.36 -10.22
C ARG A 119 -15.39 0.57 -8.72
N LYS A 120 -15.77 -0.40 -7.88
CA LYS A 120 -15.57 -0.36 -6.43
C LYS A 120 -14.09 -0.44 -6.08
N ALA A 121 -13.35 -1.36 -6.70
CA ALA A 121 -11.91 -1.47 -6.48
C ALA A 121 -11.16 -0.22 -6.96
N LEU A 122 -11.51 0.31 -8.13
CA LEU A 122 -10.93 1.57 -8.62
C LEU A 122 -11.15 2.73 -7.65
N TRP A 123 -12.36 2.84 -7.08
CA TRP A 123 -12.63 3.86 -6.07
C TRP A 123 -11.73 3.70 -4.84
N SER A 124 -11.57 2.49 -4.33
CA SER A 124 -10.69 2.22 -3.19
C SER A 124 -9.22 2.55 -3.50
N ILE A 125 -8.72 2.16 -4.68
CA ILE A 125 -7.35 2.50 -5.11
C ILE A 125 -7.18 4.01 -5.21
N PHE A 126 -8.16 4.73 -5.75
CA PHE A 126 -8.13 6.18 -5.82
C PHE A 126 -8.10 6.83 -4.43
N GLN A 127 -8.87 6.32 -3.46
CA GLN A 127 -8.80 6.82 -2.08
C GLN A 127 -7.44 6.52 -1.44
N MET A 128 -6.90 5.32 -1.64
CA MET A 128 -5.56 4.96 -1.17
C MET A 128 -4.48 5.91 -1.73
N GLU A 129 -4.59 6.29 -3.00
CA GLU A 129 -3.69 7.25 -3.62
C GLU A 129 -3.80 8.64 -2.96
N LYS A 130 -5.02 9.14 -2.82
CA LYS A 130 -5.31 10.45 -2.20
C LYS A 130 -4.74 10.54 -0.78
N GLU A 131 -4.92 9.47 -0.01
CA GLU A 131 -4.43 9.34 1.36
C GLU A 131 -2.95 8.92 1.44
N GLY A 132 -2.26 8.76 0.30
CA GLY A 132 -0.80 8.59 0.22
C GLY A 132 -0.33 7.23 0.72
N HIS A 133 -1.15 6.19 0.52
CA HIS A 133 -0.80 4.81 0.84
C HIS A 133 0.01 4.13 -0.27
N GLU A 134 0.24 4.81 -1.40
CA GLU A 134 0.96 4.28 -2.58
C GLU A 134 0.48 2.86 -2.94
N PRO A 135 -0.79 2.70 -3.36
CA PRO A 135 -1.34 1.40 -3.69
C PRO A 135 -0.55 0.73 -4.82
N ASP A 136 -0.21 -0.54 -4.60
CA ASP A 136 0.43 -1.41 -5.58
C ASP A 136 0.08 -2.88 -5.31
N ILE A 137 0.30 -3.75 -6.30
CA ILE A 137 0.11 -5.19 -6.21
C ILE A 137 1.30 -5.80 -5.48
N TYR A 138 1.03 -6.57 -4.42
CA TYR A 138 2.08 -7.26 -3.64
C TYR A 138 1.91 -8.77 -3.60
N SER A 139 0.81 -9.31 -4.13
CA SER A 139 0.49 -10.73 -4.13
C SER A 139 -0.52 -11.05 -5.23
N ALA A 140 -0.38 -12.19 -5.87
CA ALA A 140 -1.31 -12.70 -6.87
C ALA A 140 -1.33 -14.23 -6.87
N ASP A 141 -2.48 -14.79 -7.22
CA ASP A 141 -2.70 -16.22 -7.36
C ASP A 141 -3.69 -16.53 -8.50
N LYS A 142 -4.22 -17.76 -8.53
CA LYS A 142 -5.14 -18.22 -9.58
C LYS A 142 -6.51 -17.55 -9.52
N GLU A 143 -6.94 -17.06 -8.36
CA GLU A 143 -8.26 -16.47 -8.15
C GLU A 143 -8.24 -14.95 -8.32
N GLY A 144 -7.15 -14.29 -7.94
CA GLY A 144 -7.05 -12.85 -7.99
C GLY A 144 -5.68 -12.29 -7.66
N PHE A 145 -5.68 -11.03 -7.25
CA PHE A 145 -4.53 -10.30 -6.77
C PHE A 145 -4.89 -9.40 -5.59
N ASP A 146 -3.89 -9.10 -4.78
CA ASP A 146 -4.00 -8.23 -3.61
C ASP A 146 -3.29 -6.91 -3.91
N ILE A 147 -4.04 -5.81 -3.79
CA ILE A 147 -3.49 -4.45 -3.74
C ILE A 147 -3.37 -4.05 -2.27
N GLY A 148 -2.30 -3.35 -1.91
CA GLY A 148 -2.09 -2.90 -0.54
C GLY A 148 -1.29 -1.61 -0.43
N THR A 149 -1.19 -1.09 0.79
CA THR A 149 -0.34 0.06 1.13
C THR A 149 1.13 -0.31 0.92
N CYS A 150 1.76 0.21 -0.15
CA CYS A 150 3.11 -0.17 -0.58
C CYS A 150 4.15 0.94 -0.46
N CYS A 151 3.86 2.02 0.27
CA CYS A 151 4.89 2.97 0.71
C CYS A 151 5.88 2.28 1.67
N GLN A 152 7.18 2.58 1.58
CA GLN A 152 8.20 1.94 2.43
C GLN A 152 7.94 2.21 3.92
N GLU A 153 7.67 3.46 4.26
CA GLU A 153 7.27 3.90 5.60
C GLU A 153 5.93 4.62 5.53
N LEU A 154 5.16 4.54 6.61
CA LEU A 154 3.91 5.29 6.74
C LEU A 154 4.23 6.78 6.98
N SER A 155 3.56 7.66 6.26
CA SER A 155 3.69 9.11 6.42
C SER A 155 3.17 9.58 7.78
N GLU A 156 3.64 10.72 8.27
CA GLU A 156 3.24 11.26 9.58
C GLU A 156 1.73 11.39 9.74
N ARG A 157 1.03 11.83 8.68
CA ARG A 157 -0.44 11.94 8.68
C ARG A 157 -1.17 10.61 8.86
N ASN A 158 -0.53 9.48 8.51
CA ASN A 158 -1.10 8.14 8.57
C ASN A 158 -0.63 7.34 9.79
N ARG A 159 0.02 8.00 10.75
CA ARG A 159 0.51 7.43 12.01
C ARG A 159 -0.12 8.13 13.21
N ASN A 160 0.29 7.75 14.42
CA ASN A 160 -0.32 8.21 15.67
C ASN A 160 -1.81 7.85 15.75
N ILE A 161 -2.15 6.61 15.39
CA ILE A 161 -3.52 6.11 15.43
C ILE A 161 -3.67 4.96 16.42
N VAL A 162 -4.85 4.85 17.01
CA VAL A 162 -5.27 3.68 17.79
C VAL A 162 -5.89 2.60 16.89
N TYR A 163 -6.17 1.42 17.45
CA TYR A 163 -6.59 0.28 16.64
C TYR A 163 -8.01 0.41 16.07
N ASP A 164 -9.00 0.70 16.90
CA ASP A 164 -10.41 0.81 16.50
C ASP A 164 -11.18 1.84 17.35
N ALA A 165 -12.47 2.02 17.06
CA ALA A 165 -13.33 2.97 17.75
C ALA A 165 -13.53 2.67 19.25
N GLU A 166 -13.37 1.40 19.69
CA GLU A 166 -13.42 1.07 21.12
C GLU A 166 -12.15 1.56 21.83
N ALA A 167 -11.00 1.31 21.20
CA ALA A 167 -9.71 1.80 21.67
C ALA A 167 -9.63 3.34 21.70
N GLU A 168 -10.26 4.01 20.73
CA GLU A 168 -10.32 5.47 20.66
C GLU A 168 -11.13 6.09 21.81
N LYS A 169 -12.25 5.48 22.20
CA LYS A 169 -13.08 5.97 23.31
C LYS A 169 -12.38 6.00 24.67
N ILE A 170 -11.43 5.09 24.88
CA ILE A 170 -10.70 4.98 26.15
C ILE A 170 -9.28 5.56 26.05
N CYS A 171 -8.89 6.06 24.88
CA CYS A 171 -7.62 6.72 24.68
C CYS A 171 -7.59 8.04 25.46
N SER A 172 -6.55 8.24 26.27
CA SER A 172 -6.36 9.46 27.06
C SER A 172 -5.52 10.53 26.36
N LYS A 173 -5.11 10.29 25.10
CA LYS A 173 -4.16 11.11 24.34
C LYS A 173 -4.75 11.46 22.97
N GLU A 174 -4.22 12.50 22.36
CA GLU A 174 -4.57 12.88 21.00
C GLU A 174 -4.08 11.84 19.98
N THR A 175 -4.92 11.55 18.99
CA THR A 175 -4.73 10.53 17.96
C THR A 175 -5.24 11.04 16.62
N ASN A 176 -4.66 10.56 15.52
CA ASN A 176 -5.10 10.87 14.16
C ASN A 176 -6.25 9.95 13.70
N GLY A 177 -7.11 9.54 14.64
CA GLY A 177 -8.18 8.56 14.44
C GLY A 177 -7.77 7.12 14.74
N ASN A 178 -8.46 6.16 14.10
CA ASN A 178 -8.27 4.73 14.31
C ASN A 178 -8.13 3.93 13.00
N ALA A 179 -7.38 2.82 13.06
CA ALA A 179 -7.04 2.00 11.90
C ALA A 179 -8.25 1.36 11.22
N ALA A 180 -9.25 0.94 12.00
CA ALA A 180 -10.45 0.30 11.49
C ALA A 180 -11.33 1.25 10.66
N ASP A 181 -11.45 2.51 11.06
CA ASP A 181 -12.26 3.50 10.35
C ASP A 181 -11.51 4.09 9.15
N ILE A 182 -10.19 4.30 9.26
CA ILE A 182 -9.34 4.73 8.14
C ILE A 182 -9.40 3.72 6.98
N THR A 183 -9.26 2.42 7.27
CA THR A 183 -9.34 1.39 6.23
C THR A 183 -10.78 1.26 5.67
N ARG A 184 -11.79 1.32 6.54
CA ARG A 184 -13.21 1.27 6.11
C ARG A 184 -13.59 2.45 5.23
N SER A 185 -13.11 3.65 5.52
CA SER A 185 -13.39 4.85 4.72
C SER A 185 -12.87 4.67 3.29
N MET A 186 -11.73 4.03 3.08
CA MET A 186 -11.20 3.68 1.76
C MET A 186 -11.81 2.41 1.14
N GLY A 187 -12.67 1.69 1.86
CA GLY A 187 -13.27 0.44 1.40
C GLY A 187 -12.27 -0.72 1.29
N ILE A 188 -11.24 -0.71 2.14
CA ILE A 188 -10.21 -1.74 2.23
C ILE A 188 -10.20 -2.37 3.63
N ASP A 189 -9.50 -3.48 3.78
CA ASP A 189 -9.33 -4.16 5.07
C ASP A 189 -7.98 -3.82 5.70
N ILE A 190 -7.90 -3.88 7.03
CA ILE A 190 -6.61 -3.94 7.73
C ILE A 190 -5.89 -5.22 7.30
N ILE A 191 -4.62 -5.11 6.94
CA ILE A 191 -3.80 -6.26 6.52
C ILE A 191 -3.71 -7.33 7.62
N THR A 192 -3.82 -8.60 7.24
CA THR A 192 -3.62 -9.73 8.16
C THR A 192 -2.14 -10.01 8.41
N GLU A 193 -1.81 -10.78 9.45
CA GLU A 193 -0.43 -11.23 9.70
C GLU A 193 0.19 -11.97 8.50
N GLU A 194 -0.58 -12.85 7.85
CA GLU A 194 -0.09 -13.61 6.70
C GLU A 194 0.18 -12.71 5.49
N GLN A 195 -0.73 -11.78 5.21
CA GLN A 195 -0.56 -10.80 4.14
C GLN A 195 0.60 -9.85 4.43
N TYR A 196 0.79 -9.44 5.69
CA TYR A 196 1.93 -8.62 6.09
C TYR A 196 3.25 -9.33 5.83
N LYS A 197 3.35 -10.62 6.20
CA LYS A 197 4.51 -11.45 5.90
C LYS A 197 4.74 -11.60 4.39
N LYS A 198 3.69 -11.68 3.57
CA LYS A 198 3.80 -11.70 2.09
C LYS A 198 4.33 -10.36 1.55
N LEU A 199 3.74 -9.24 1.96
CA LEU A 199 4.20 -7.89 1.61
C LEU A 199 5.69 -7.71 1.96
N GLN A 200 6.11 -8.13 3.14
CA GLN A 200 7.50 -8.06 3.57
C GLN A 200 8.48 -8.87 2.70
N LYS A 201 8.02 -9.82 1.88
CA LYS A 201 8.89 -10.53 0.91
C LYS A 201 9.14 -9.73 -0.36
N THR A 202 8.31 -8.72 -0.65
CA THR A 202 8.39 -7.93 -1.89
C THR A 202 9.22 -6.66 -1.74
N GLY A 203 9.64 -6.31 -0.52
CA GLY A 203 10.39 -5.10 -0.23
C GLY A 203 10.76 -4.97 1.26
N LYS A 204 11.39 -3.85 1.61
CA LYS A 204 11.67 -3.48 2.99
C LYS A 204 10.63 -2.42 3.40
N TYR A 205 9.78 -2.78 4.34
CA TYR A 205 8.69 -1.93 4.82
C TYR A 205 8.73 -1.83 6.34
N ASP A 206 8.28 -0.70 6.89
CA ASP A 206 8.15 -0.47 8.33
C ASP A 206 9.46 -0.67 9.11
N ARG A 207 10.56 -0.13 8.59
CA ARG A 207 11.85 -0.10 9.31
C ARG A 207 11.83 0.89 10.45
N GLU A 208 11.13 2.00 10.24
CA GLU A 208 11.01 3.10 11.21
C GLU A 208 9.59 3.20 11.78
N THR A 209 8.61 2.68 11.05
CA THR A 209 7.20 2.67 11.44
C THR A 209 6.74 1.30 11.96
N CYS A 210 5.52 1.28 12.49
CA CYS A 210 4.79 0.07 12.85
C CYS A 210 3.41 0.14 12.19
N THR A 211 2.85 -1.01 11.81
CA THR A 211 1.47 -1.08 11.31
C THR A 211 0.60 -1.90 12.24
N TRP A 212 -0.62 -1.44 12.48
CA TRP A 212 -1.68 -2.30 13.00
C TRP A 212 -1.98 -3.44 12.03
N LEU A 213 -2.29 -4.60 12.57
CA LEU A 213 -2.67 -5.82 11.84
C LEU A 213 -4.05 -6.28 12.28
N LYS A 214 -4.77 -6.96 11.38
CA LYS A 214 -6.09 -7.52 11.68
C LYS A 214 -6.01 -8.39 12.93
N THR A 215 -6.71 -7.96 13.98
CA THR A 215 -6.64 -8.57 15.30
C THR A 215 -7.90 -9.39 15.58
N PRO A 216 -7.78 -10.68 15.97
CA PRO A 216 -8.91 -11.49 16.41
C PRO A 216 -9.61 -10.91 17.64
N ASP A 217 -10.94 -11.06 17.71
CA ASP A 217 -11.76 -10.48 18.78
C ASP A 217 -11.31 -10.90 20.19
N LYS A 218 -10.80 -12.12 20.35
CA LYS A 218 -10.26 -12.62 21.64
C LYS A 218 -9.10 -11.77 22.19
N ILE A 219 -8.31 -11.13 21.33
CA ILE A 219 -7.20 -10.24 21.74
C ILE A 219 -7.74 -8.82 21.99
N LYS A 220 -8.68 -8.34 21.15
CA LYS A 220 -9.29 -7.00 21.33
C LYS A 220 -9.98 -6.84 22.68
N LYS A 221 -10.64 -7.90 23.18
CA LYS A 221 -11.28 -7.92 24.51
C LYS A 221 -10.33 -7.60 25.67
N THR A 222 -9.02 -7.69 25.48
CA THR A 222 -8.02 -7.36 26.50
C THR A 222 -7.37 -5.99 26.27
N ASN A 223 -8.03 -5.09 25.51
CA ASN A 223 -7.46 -3.82 25.05
C ASN A 223 -6.10 -3.98 24.34
N ALA A 224 -5.96 -5.05 23.56
CA ALA A 224 -4.73 -5.35 22.83
C ALA A 224 -5.00 -5.55 21.34
N ALA A 225 -4.00 -5.21 20.53
CA ALA A 225 -4.01 -5.42 19.09
C ALA A 225 -2.65 -5.90 18.58
N LEU A 226 -2.67 -6.59 17.45
CA LEU A 226 -1.47 -7.05 16.76
C LEU A 226 -0.86 -5.89 15.97
N ALA A 227 0.45 -5.74 16.07
CA ALA A 227 1.22 -4.79 15.27
C ALA A 227 2.45 -5.45 14.65
N GLY A 228 2.73 -5.10 13.40
CA GLY A 228 3.90 -5.54 12.64
C GLY A 228 4.92 -4.43 12.46
N PHE A 229 6.19 -4.78 12.48
CA PHE A 229 7.30 -3.89 12.11
C PHE A 229 8.49 -4.72 11.60
N ARG A 230 9.46 -4.06 10.97
CA ARG A 230 10.71 -4.67 10.55
C ARG A 230 11.86 -3.98 11.28
N TYR A 231 12.77 -4.76 11.83
CA TYR A 231 14.11 -4.28 12.15
C TYR A 231 15.12 -5.04 11.29
N LEU A 232 15.84 -5.99 11.87
CA LEU A 232 16.61 -6.98 11.10
C LEU A 232 15.70 -8.05 10.47
N ILE A 233 14.65 -8.43 11.20
CA ILE A 233 13.64 -9.40 10.77
C ILE A 233 12.23 -8.80 10.90
N VAL A 234 11.26 -9.43 10.23
CA VAL A 234 9.84 -9.12 10.39
C VAL A 234 9.40 -9.59 11.77
N GLN A 235 8.85 -8.68 12.56
CA GLN A 235 8.35 -8.94 13.91
C GLN A 235 6.87 -8.60 13.99
N ILE A 236 6.13 -9.44 14.73
CA ILE A 236 4.72 -9.24 15.02
C ILE A 236 4.55 -9.44 16.52
N GLY A 237 3.90 -8.47 17.17
CA GLY A 237 3.68 -8.49 18.61
C GLY A 237 2.34 -7.88 18.98
N LYS A 238 1.96 -8.06 20.25
CA LYS A 238 0.80 -7.38 20.83
C LYS A 238 1.22 -6.00 21.34
N ARG A 239 0.35 -5.02 21.15
CA ARG A 239 0.44 -3.68 21.75
C ARG A 239 -0.91 -3.34 22.35
N GLU A 240 -0.91 -2.39 23.28
CA GLU A 240 -2.15 -1.82 23.80
C GLU A 240 -2.89 -1.10 22.66
N ALA A 241 -4.15 -1.48 22.43
CA ALA A 241 -4.93 -1.01 21.29
C ALA A 241 -5.24 0.49 21.37
N SER A 242 -5.40 1.03 22.59
CA SER A 242 -5.75 2.41 22.91
C SER A 242 -4.58 3.35 23.16
N ASN A 243 -3.32 2.87 23.10
CA ASN A 243 -2.15 3.72 23.33
C ASN A 243 -1.61 4.23 22.00
N PRO A 244 -1.87 5.51 21.64
CA PRO A 244 -1.39 6.07 20.39
C PRO A 244 0.13 6.22 20.43
N ASN A 245 0.74 6.09 19.27
CA ASN A 245 2.18 6.17 19.11
C ASN A 245 2.51 6.76 17.74
N ILE A 246 3.39 7.76 17.72
CA ILE A 246 3.78 8.52 16.52
C ILE A 246 4.35 7.66 15.38
N LYS A 247 4.81 6.44 15.68
CA LYS A 247 5.33 5.48 14.71
C LYS A 247 4.28 4.51 14.18
N VAL A 248 3.13 4.38 14.85
CA VAL A 248 2.12 3.37 14.54
C VAL A 248 1.05 3.94 13.62
N GLY A 249 0.89 3.30 12.46
CA GLY A 249 -0.16 3.58 11.48
C GLY A 249 -0.88 2.32 11.02
N VAL A 250 -1.48 2.35 9.83
CA VAL A 250 -2.14 1.18 9.23
C VAL A 250 -1.79 0.98 7.77
N ARG A 251 -1.41 -0.25 7.43
CA ARG A 251 -1.39 -0.76 6.06
C ARG A 251 -2.71 -1.46 5.76
N GLY A 252 -3.37 -1.01 4.71
CA GLY A 252 -4.60 -1.61 4.21
C GLY A 252 -4.35 -2.57 3.05
N THR A 253 -5.32 -3.42 2.77
CA THR A 253 -5.31 -4.34 1.63
C THR A 253 -6.70 -4.54 1.03
N LEU A 254 -6.72 -4.76 -0.28
CA LEU A 254 -7.90 -5.04 -1.07
C LEU A 254 -7.65 -6.25 -1.97
N ARG A 255 -8.50 -7.27 -1.83
CA ARG A 255 -8.54 -8.43 -2.73
C ARG A 255 -9.36 -8.11 -3.97
N VAL A 256 -8.81 -8.39 -5.16
CA VAL A 256 -9.52 -8.24 -6.44
C VAL A 256 -9.47 -9.57 -7.20
N LEU A 257 -10.64 -10.10 -7.56
CA LEU A 257 -10.76 -11.39 -8.24
C LEU A 257 -10.64 -11.23 -9.76
N TRP A 258 -9.93 -12.14 -10.42
CA TRP A 258 -9.78 -12.14 -11.89
C TRP A 258 -11.11 -12.28 -12.62
N ASN A 259 -12.02 -13.07 -12.07
CA ASN A 259 -13.35 -13.34 -12.62
C ASN A 259 -14.42 -12.37 -12.11
N TYR A 260 -14.02 -11.18 -11.62
CA TYR A 260 -14.96 -10.19 -11.11
C TYR A 260 -16.07 -9.91 -12.13
N SER A 261 -17.31 -10.17 -11.70
CA SER A 261 -18.52 -9.86 -12.44
C SER A 261 -19.39 -8.99 -11.56
N PRO A 262 -19.77 -7.77 -11.99
CA PRO A 262 -20.75 -6.98 -11.24
C PRO A 262 -22.05 -7.78 -11.22
N ILE A 263 -22.52 -8.16 -10.03
CA ILE A 263 -23.81 -8.85 -9.86
C ILE A 263 -24.88 -7.96 -10.51
N LYS A 264 -25.39 -8.37 -11.67
CA LYS A 264 -26.59 -7.77 -12.24
C LYS A 264 -27.74 -8.24 -11.36
N PHE A 265 -28.31 -7.34 -10.56
CA PHE A 265 -29.62 -7.59 -9.96
C PHE A 265 -30.59 -7.87 -11.11
N ARG A 266 -30.93 -9.14 -11.33
CA ARG A 266 -32.05 -9.52 -12.20
C ARG A 266 -33.30 -9.09 -11.44
N GLY A 267 -33.99 -8.07 -11.96
CA GLY A 267 -35.24 -7.58 -11.40
C GLY A 267 -36.19 -8.75 -11.16
N ILE A 268 -36.73 -8.80 -9.95
CA ILE A 268 -37.87 -9.64 -9.61
C ILE A 268 -38.98 -9.22 -10.57
N LYS A 269 -39.37 -10.13 -11.48
CA LYS A 269 -40.61 -9.96 -12.24
C LYS A 269 -41.73 -9.89 -11.22
N LYS A 270 -42.45 -8.77 -11.16
CA LYS A 270 -43.78 -8.75 -10.54
C LYS A 270 -44.64 -9.70 -11.37
N GLU A 271 -45.05 -10.81 -10.78
CA GLU A 271 -46.16 -11.60 -11.31
C GLU A 271 -47.43 -10.77 -11.13
N GLU A 272 -48.19 -10.67 -12.22
CA GLU A 272 -49.48 -9.97 -12.33
C GLU A 272 -50.61 -10.74 -11.62
#